data_AF-A0A958TJ74-F1
#
_entry.id   AF-A0A958TJ74-F1
#
_cell.length_a   1.000
_cell.length_b   1.000
_cell.length_c   1.000
_cell.angle_alpha   90.00
_cell.angle_beta   90.00
_cell.angle_gamma   90.00
#
_symmetry.space_group_name_H-M   'P 1'
#
loop_
_entity.id
_entity.type
_entity.pdbx_description
1 polymer ?
#
loop_
_entity_poly.entity_id
_entity_poly.type
_entity_poly.pdbx_seq_one_letter_code
_entity_poly.pdbx_strand_id
1 'polypeptide(L)'
;MKPLLLPMIIVLFFVSCKNDTPNANLTDTSKTITPKLTLDGAWELTGFYNYVDNKVVDSFPQNEGYKQIKIYTDHKVMWSKHVPEDSTEWFGYGNYNIENNHLMEVLDYGSHMMEQIINEKKIFEYELILNKNTFSQIELDDKGNRLYSENYKRIE
;
A
#
# COMPACT_ATOMS: atom_id res chain seq x y z
N MET A 1 73.69 -66.03 7.41
CA MET A 1 74.35 -64.74 7.66
C MET A 1 73.60 -63.69 6.83
N LYS A 2 73.11 -62.62 7.48
CA LYS A 2 72.33 -61.47 6.91
C LYS A 2 73.11 -60.72 5.80
N PRO A 3 72.53 -59.74 5.04
CA PRO A 3 71.24 -59.01 5.21
C PRO A 3 70.37 -58.94 3.92
N LEU A 4 69.04 -58.81 3.94
CA LEU A 4 68.12 -57.74 4.38
C LEU A 4 68.33 -56.37 3.69
N LEU A 5 67.47 -56.03 2.72
CA LEU A 5 67.14 -54.65 2.31
C LEU A 5 65.70 -54.61 1.78
N LEU A 6 64.82 -53.92 2.51
CA LEU A 6 63.42 -53.65 2.22
C LEU A 6 63.31 -52.18 1.79
N PRO A 7 62.62 -51.80 0.70
CA PRO A 7 62.43 -50.39 0.39
C PRO A 7 61.28 -49.80 1.23
N MET A 8 61.61 -48.65 1.79
CA MET A 8 60.88 -47.74 2.65
C MET A 8 59.97 -46.84 1.80
N ILE A 9 58.66 -46.82 2.07
CA ILE A 9 57.76 -45.76 1.59
C ILE A 9 57.15 -45.11 2.84
N ILE A 10 57.77 -44.01 3.25
CA ILE A 10 57.22 -43.07 4.23
C ILE A 10 56.34 -42.09 3.46
N VAL A 11 55.05 -42.10 3.75
CA VAL A 11 54.11 -41.07 3.30
C VAL A 11 54.17 -39.92 4.31
N LEU A 12 54.79 -38.81 3.91
CA LEU A 12 54.71 -37.52 4.60
C LEU A 12 53.71 -36.64 3.85
N PHE A 13 52.48 -36.53 4.36
CA PHE A 13 51.56 -35.48 3.95
C PHE A 13 51.99 -34.18 4.63
N PHE A 14 52.63 -33.29 3.89
CA PHE A 14 52.76 -31.89 4.28
C PHE A 14 51.39 -31.23 4.12
N VAL A 15 50.69 -31.02 5.23
CA VAL A 15 49.57 -30.10 5.31
C VAL A 15 50.13 -28.69 5.15
N SER A 16 50.01 -28.14 3.94
CA SER A 16 50.31 -26.74 3.65
C SER A 16 49.10 -25.90 4.04
N CYS A 17 49.19 -25.22 5.19
CA CYS A 17 48.26 -24.15 5.55
C CYS A 17 48.54 -22.94 4.66
N LYS A 18 47.65 -22.66 3.71
CA LYS A 18 47.52 -21.32 3.13
C LYS A 18 46.64 -20.50 4.05
N ASN A 19 47.22 -19.43 4.61
CA ASN A 19 46.51 -18.37 5.28
C ASN A 19 45.84 -17.49 4.23
N ASP A 20 44.56 -17.73 3.96
CA ASP A 20 43.73 -16.77 3.23
C ASP A 20 42.90 -15.99 4.24
N THR A 21 43.33 -14.75 4.48
CA THR A 21 42.59 -13.72 5.22
C THR A 21 41.25 -13.47 4.53
N PRO A 22 40.09 -13.65 5.18
CA PRO A 22 38.85 -13.06 4.70
C PRO A 22 38.73 -11.67 5.33
N ASN A 23 39.23 -10.65 4.62
CA ASN A 23 38.75 -9.29 4.81
C ASN A 23 37.77 -9.01 3.69
N ALA A 24 36.52 -9.42 3.90
CA ALA A 24 35.39 -8.94 3.15
C ALA A 24 34.33 -8.58 4.18
N ASN A 25 34.16 -7.27 4.35
CA ASN A 25 33.07 -6.67 5.11
C ASN A 25 31.74 -7.24 4.60
N LEU A 26 31.21 -8.25 5.29
CA LEU A 26 29.78 -8.47 5.35
C LEU A 26 29.25 -7.45 6.37
N THR A 27 29.24 -6.17 5.99
CA THR A 27 28.15 -5.31 6.42
C THR A 27 26.92 -5.88 5.76
N ASP A 28 26.33 -6.83 6.48
CA ASP A 28 24.93 -7.17 6.44
C ASP A 28 24.17 -5.90 6.09
N THR A 29 23.81 -5.77 4.82
CA THR A 29 22.85 -4.77 4.41
C THR A 29 21.57 -5.29 5.01
N SER A 30 21.34 -4.93 6.28
CA SER A 30 20.04 -4.90 6.89
C SER A 30 19.17 -4.21 5.85
N LYS A 31 18.48 -5.00 5.04
CA LYS A 31 17.33 -4.54 4.31
C LYS A 31 16.44 -4.07 5.43
N THR A 32 16.45 -2.78 5.68
CA THR A 32 15.38 -2.12 6.40
C THR A 32 14.13 -2.55 5.65
N ILE A 33 13.44 -3.57 6.15
CA ILE A 33 12.16 -4.01 5.61
C ILE A 33 11.25 -2.85 5.94
N THR A 34 11.20 -1.86 5.05
CA THR A 34 10.15 -0.85 5.12
C THR A 34 8.87 -1.65 5.00
N PRO A 35 8.01 -1.66 6.03
CA PRO A 35 6.77 -2.42 5.96
C PRO A 35 6.02 -1.99 4.71
N LYS A 36 5.59 -2.96 3.90
CA LYS A 36 4.77 -2.69 2.73
C LYS A 36 3.54 -1.90 3.21
N LEU A 37 3.35 -0.70 2.68
CA LEU A 37 2.18 0.10 3.00
C LEU A 37 0.92 -0.65 2.52
N THR A 38 -0.11 -0.67 3.35
CA THR A 38 -1.40 -1.29 3.06
C THR A 38 -2.54 -0.34 3.43
N LEU A 39 -3.64 -0.43 2.69
CA LEU A 39 -4.90 0.22 3.04
C LEU A 39 -5.63 -0.51 4.15
N ASP A 40 -5.26 -1.76 4.50
CA ASP A 40 -5.94 -2.52 5.54
C ASP A 40 -6.15 -1.69 6.80
N GLY A 41 -7.40 -1.58 7.21
CA GLY A 41 -7.85 -0.92 8.42
C GLY A 41 -8.93 0.14 8.20
N ALA A 42 -9.26 0.84 9.28
CA ALA A 42 -10.29 1.87 9.32
C ALA A 42 -9.70 3.29 9.13
N TRP A 43 -10.43 4.10 8.35
CA TRP A 43 -10.02 5.41 7.91
C TRP A 43 -11.16 6.42 8.02
N GLU A 44 -10.86 7.58 8.57
CA GLU A 44 -11.78 8.70 8.67
C GLU A 44 -11.35 9.79 7.68
N LEU A 45 -12.30 10.23 6.85
CA LEU A 45 -12.11 11.36 5.97
C LEU A 45 -11.84 12.62 6.83
N THR A 46 -10.84 13.41 6.44
CA THR A 46 -10.43 14.62 7.18
C THR A 46 -10.69 15.91 6.41
N GLY A 47 -10.87 15.83 5.10
CA GLY A 47 -11.10 17.00 4.25
C GLY A 47 -10.68 16.75 2.82
N PHE A 48 -10.63 17.84 2.07
CA PHE A 48 -10.61 17.82 0.62
C PHE A 48 -9.60 18.79 0.05
N TYR A 49 -9.09 18.49 -1.14
CA TYR A 49 -8.29 19.43 -1.94
C TYR A 49 -8.89 19.60 -3.33
N ASN A 50 -8.85 20.82 -3.85
CA ASN A 50 -9.10 21.11 -5.27
C ASN A 50 -7.77 21.36 -5.99
N TYR A 51 -7.69 20.93 -7.24
CA TYR A 51 -6.48 21.01 -8.04
C TYR A 51 -6.70 21.84 -9.31
N VAL A 52 -5.68 22.61 -9.69
CA VAL A 52 -5.53 23.24 -11.00
C VAL A 52 -4.08 23.03 -11.44
N ASP A 53 -3.87 22.61 -12.69
CA ASP A 53 -2.54 22.27 -13.22
C ASP A 53 -1.77 21.30 -12.31
N ASN A 54 -2.46 20.29 -11.77
CA ASN A 54 -1.94 19.28 -10.85
C ASN A 54 -1.38 19.82 -9.53
N LYS A 55 -1.70 21.07 -9.17
CA LYS A 55 -1.31 21.70 -7.91
C LYS A 55 -2.55 21.98 -7.07
N VAL A 56 -2.43 21.77 -5.76
CA VAL A 56 -3.49 22.15 -4.81
C VAL A 56 -3.66 23.66 -4.85
N VAL A 57 -4.88 24.12 -5.12
CA VAL A 57 -5.24 25.54 -5.10
C VAL A 57 -6.17 25.91 -3.96
N ASP A 58 -6.86 24.91 -3.40
CA ASP A 58 -7.79 25.10 -2.28
C ASP A 58 -7.86 23.84 -1.41
N SER A 59 -8.19 24.04 -0.13
CA SER A 59 -8.37 22.98 0.85
C SER A 59 -9.47 23.35 1.82
N PHE A 60 -10.38 22.42 2.10
CA PHE A 60 -11.47 22.65 3.03
C PHE A 60 -11.72 21.40 3.90
N PRO A 61 -12.08 21.61 5.18
CA PRO A 61 -12.47 20.51 6.05
C PRO A 61 -13.87 20.01 5.71
N GLN A 62 -14.31 18.98 6.41
CA GLN A 62 -15.71 18.57 6.43
C GLN A 62 -16.58 19.61 7.15
N ASN A 63 -17.86 19.66 6.77
CA ASN A 63 -18.88 20.40 7.53
C ASN A 63 -19.07 19.77 8.91
N GLU A 64 -19.57 20.57 9.86
CA GLU A 64 -19.88 20.06 11.20
C GLU A 64 -20.90 18.91 11.12
N GLY A 65 -20.63 17.82 11.84
CA GLY A 65 -21.46 16.62 11.84
C GLY A 65 -21.30 15.71 10.62
N TYR A 66 -20.71 16.17 9.52
CA TYR A 66 -20.38 15.30 8.39
C TYR A 66 -19.36 14.24 8.84
N LYS A 67 -19.61 12.97 8.50
CA LYS A 67 -18.68 11.88 8.82
C LYS A 67 -18.62 10.88 7.68
N GLN A 68 -17.42 10.48 7.29
CA GLN A 68 -17.22 9.40 6.34
C GLN A 68 -16.12 8.47 6.82
N ILE A 69 -16.47 7.18 6.90
CA ILE A 69 -15.55 6.11 7.31
C ILE A 69 -15.40 5.15 6.14
N LYS A 70 -14.15 4.77 5.86
CA LYS A 70 -13.79 3.68 4.97
C LYS A 70 -13.09 2.59 5.77
N ILE A 71 -13.45 1.33 5.52
CA ILE A 71 -12.78 0.16 6.08
C ILE A 71 -12.29 -0.66 4.91
N TYR A 72 -10.99 -0.94 4.91
CA TYR A 72 -10.39 -1.90 4.00
C TYR A 72 -9.91 -3.12 4.76
N THR A 73 -10.07 -4.28 4.17
CA THR A 73 -9.43 -5.54 4.56
C THR A 73 -8.82 -6.13 3.30
N ASP A 74 -7.93 -7.11 3.39
CA ASP A 74 -7.24 -7.80 2.28
C ASP A 74 -7.65 -7.40 0.85
N HIS A 75 -8.90 -7.70 0.43
CA HIS A 75 -9.45 -7.32 -0.88
C HIS A 75 -10.82 -6.65 -0.84
N LYS A 76 -11.34 -6.31 0.35
CA LYS A 76 -12.70 -5.77 0.52
C LYS A 76 -12.66 -4.33 0.97
N VAL A 77 -13.61 -3.56 0.46
CA VAL A 77 -13.87 -2.19 0.90
C VAL A 77 -15.31 -2.08 1.36
N MET A 78 -15.51 -1.37 2.46
CA MET A 78 -16.81 -0.86 2.86
C MET A 78 -16.66 0.60 3.25
N TRP A 79 -17.62 1.42 2.87
CA TRP A 79 -17.66 2.80 3.32
C TRP A 79 -19.07 3.28 3.58
N SER A 80 -19.18 4.27 4.46
CA SER A 80 -20.44 4.93 4.77
C SER A 80 -20.23 6.42 4.98
N LYS A 81 -21.23 7.23 4.62
CA LYS A 81 -21.25 8.67 4.84
C LYS A 81 -22.48 9.04 5.67
N HIS A 82 -22.27 9.90 6.66
CA HIS A 82 -23.30 10.61 7.38
C HIS A 82 -23.24 12.08 6.96
N VAL A 83 -24.36 12.59 6.46
CA VAL A 83 -24.52 13.96 5.98
C VAL A 83 -25.69 14.55 6.74
N PRO A 84 -25.49 15.44 7.72
CA PRO A 84 -26.57 15.91 8.61
C PRO A 84 -27.73 16.58 7.88
N GLU A 85 -27.46 17.27 6.78
CA GLU A 85 -28.44 18.00 5.98
C GLU A 85 -29.18 17.11 4.96
N ASP A 86 -28.82 15.83 4.85
CA ASP A 86 -29.36 14.89 3.88
C ASP A 86 -29.94 13.66 4.59
N SER A 87 -31.20 13.33 4.28
CA SER A 87 -31.84 12.11 4.78
C SER A 87 -31.41 10.85 4.03
N THR A 88 -30.66 10.99 2.94
CA THR A 88 -30.21 9.88 2.12
C THR A 88 -29.10 9.11 2.82
N GLU A 89 -29.26 7.79 2.87
CA GLU A 89 -28.20 6.90 3.33
C GLU A 89 -27.17 6.70 2.22
N TRP A 90 -25.89 6.78 2.56
CA TRP A 90 -24.79 6.61 1.63
C TRP A 90 -23.84 5.55 2.15
N PHE A 91 -23.87 4.36 1.54
CA PHE A 91 -22.87 3.33 1.81
C PHE A 91 -22.63 2.48 0.58
N GLY A 92 -21.45 1.88 0.51
CA GLY A 92 -21.06 0.95 -0.54
C GLY A 92 -20.20 -0.16 0.03
N TYR A 93 -20.35 -1.37 -0.51
CA TYR A 93 -19.53 -2.53 -0.22
C TYR A 93 -19.06 -3.17 -1.51
N GLY A 94 -17.81 -3.64 -1.54
CA GLY A 94 -17.32 -4.40 -2.66
C GLY A 94 -15.87 -4.82 -2.52
N ASN A 95 -15.20 -4.91 -3.66
CA ASN A 95 -13.80 -5.28 -3.74
C ASN A 95 -12.95 -4.07 -4.09
N TYR A 96 -11.67 -4.11 -3.74
CA TYR A 96 -10.71 -3.14 -4.27
C TYR A 96 -9.41 -3.82 -4.69
N ASN A 97 -8.67 -3.12 -5.55
CA ASN A 97 -7.30 -3.45 -5.91
C ASN A 97 -6.47 -2.17 -5.99
N ILE A 98 -5.16 -2.29 -5.75
CA ILE A 98 -4.20 -1.20 -5.95
C ILE A 98 -3.19 -1.63 -6.99
N GLU A 99 -3.06 -0.87 -8.07
CA GLU A 99 -2.08 -1.11 -9.13
C GLU A 99 -1.46 0.21 -9.57
N ASN A 100 -0.12 0.30 -9.62
CA ASN A 100 0.60 1.50 -10.11
C ASN A 100 0.15 2.83 -9.47
N ASN A 101 -0.11 2.84 -8.16
CA ASN A 101 -0.69 3.98 -7.43
C ASN A 101 -2.10 4.37 -7.87
N HIS A 102 -2.86 3.46 -8.49
CA HIS A 102 -4.29 3.63 -8.72
C HIS A 102 -5.07 2.72 -7.76
N LEU A 103 -6.06 3.30 -7.09
CA LEU A 103 -7.07 2.57 -6.32
C LEU A 103 -8.27 2.33 -7.23
N MET A 104 -8.63 1.07 -7.42
CA MET A 104 -9.83 0.66 -8.13
C MET A 104 -10.78 0.00 -7.14
N GLU A 105 -11.96 0.60 -6.92
CA GLU A 105 -13.04 0.01 -6.14
C GLU A 105 -14.13 -0.49 -7.10
N VAL A 106 -14.51 -1.76 -6.94
CA VAL A 106 -15.62 -2.38 -7.66
C VAL A 106 -16.71 -2.69 -6.64
N LEU A 107 -17.76 -1.89 -6.64
CA LEU A 107 -18.84 -2.02 -5.66
C LEU A 107 -19.85 -3.09 -6.10
N ASP A 108 -20.20 -3.98 -5.16
CA ASP A 108 -21.13 -5.08 -5.35
C ASP A 108 -22.56 -4.67 -5.01
N TYR A 109 -22.74 -3.89 -3.93
CA TYR A 109 -24.01 -3.29 -3.51
C TYR A 109 -23.79 -2.05 -2.65
N GLY A 110 -24.86 -1.31 -2.37
CA GLY A 110 -24.82 -0.12 -1.53
C GLY A 110 -26.20 0.26 -1.01
N SER A 111 -26.33 1.50 -0.53
CA SER A 111 -27.64 2.09 -0.24
C SER A 111 -28.49 2.20 -1.51
N HIS A 112 -29.79 2.45 -1.36
CA HIS A 112 -30.69 2.60 -2.50
C HIS A 112 -30.18 3.61 -3.55
N MET A 113 -29.65 4.75 -3.10
CA MET A 113 -29.05 5.75 -3.98
C MET A 113 -27.77 5.24 -4.65
N MET A 114 -26.92 4.53 -3.90
CA MET A 114 -25.71 3.95 -4.46
C MET A 114 -25.98 2.82 -5.45
N GLU A 115 -27.06 2.04 -5.30
CA GLU A 115 -27.44 1.02 -6.29
C GLU A 115 -27.67 1.65 -7.67
N GLN A 116 -28.28 2.84 -7.75
CA GLN A 116 -28.47 3.55 -9.01
C GLN A 116 -27.13 3.91 -9.66
N ILE A 117 -26.20 4.44 -8.86
CA ILE A 117 -24.85 4.82 -9.32
C ILE A 117 -24.04 3.59 -9.74
N ILE A 118 -24.09 2.50 -8.97
CA ILE A 118 -23.36 1.26 -9.25
C ILE A 118 -23.81 0.64 -10.57
N ASN A 119 -25.10 0.71 -10.88
CA ASN A 119 -25.66 0.22 -12.15
C ASN A 119 -25.13 0.99 -13.37
N GLU A 120 -24.80 2.28 -13.21
CA GLU A 120 -24.25 3.13 -14.28
C GLU A 120 -22.72 3.07 -14.33
N LYS A 121 -22.06 3.07 -13.17
CA LYS A 121 -20.61 3.10 -13.01
C LYS A 121 -20.18 2.08 -11.97
N LYS A 122 -19.75 0.91 -12.46
CA LYS A 122 -19.35 -0.22 -11.60
C LYS A 122 -17.96 -0.06 -10.99
N ILE A 123 -17.07 0.69 -11.65
CA ILE A 123 -15.66 0.87 -11.24
C ILE A 123 -15.41 2.32 -10.86
N PHE A 124 -14.93 2.52 -9.65
CA PHE A 124 -14.46 3.81 -9.14
C PHE A 124 -12.94 3.78 -9.14
N GLU A 125 -12.32 4.65 -9.92
CA GLU A 125 -10.87 4.70 -10.08
C GLU A 125 -10.33 6.05 -9.58
N TYR A 126 -9.24 5.98 -8.82
CA TYR A 126 -8.58 7.14 -8.23
C TYR A 126 -7.07 6.98 -8.31
N GLU A 127 -6.33 8.07 -8.49
CA GLU A 127 -4.93 8.10 -8.11
C GLU A 127 -4.83 8.02 -6.58
N LEU A 128 -3.92 7.19 -6.07
CA LEU A 128 -3.72 6.90 -4.67
C LEU A 128 -2.34 7.40 -4.20
N ILE A 129 -2.36 8.26 -3.18
CA ILE A 129 -1.16 8.61 -2.42
C ILE A 129 -1.30 7.97 -1.04
N LEU A 130 -0.57 6.87 -0.79
CA LEU A 130 -0.64 6.11 0.46
C LEU A 130 0.60 6.38 1.34
N ASN A 131 0.35 6.73 2.59
CA ASN A 131 1.35 6.83 3.66
C ASN A 131 0.98 5.91 4.83
N LYS A 132 1.82 5.84 5.87
CA LYS A 132 1.59 4.97 7.03
C LYS A 132 0.21 5.17 7.68
N ASN A 133 -0.15 6.43 7.93
CA ASN A 133 -1.36 6.82 8.70
C ASN A 133 -2.29 7.76 7.92
N THR A 134 -2.01 8.01 6.64
CA THR A 134 -2.86 8.84 5.79
C THR A 134 -2.93 8.26 4.39
N PHE A 135 -4.02 8.51 3.69
CA PHE A 135 -4.05 8.37 2.24
C PHE A 135 -4.90 9.46 1.59
N SER A 136 -4.62 9.73 0.32
CA SER A 136 -5.47 10.56 -0.54
C SER A 136 -5.93 9.71 -1.71
N GLN A 137 -7.23 9.74 -2.01
CA GLN A 137 -7.74 9.29 -3.30
C GLN A 137 -8.05 10.54 -4.14
N ILE A 138 -7.55 10.58 -5.36
CA ILE A 138 -7.60 11.76 -6.22
C ILE A 138 -8.34 11.40 -7.50
N GLU A 139 -9.39 12.15 -7.79
CA GLU A 139 -10.13 12.04 -9.03
C GLU A 139 -9.37 12.76 -10.16
N LEU A 140 -9.27 12.08 -11.30
CA LEU A 140 -8.60 12.56 -12.50
C LEU A 140 -9.62 12.88 -13.59
N ASP A 141 -9.33 13.90 -14.41
CA ASP A 141 -10.08 14.15 -15.64
C ASP A 141 -9.69 13.15 -16.76
N ASP A 142 -10.40 13.23 -17.89
CA ASP A 142 -10.16 12.38 -19.06
C ASP A 142 -8.74 12.51 -19.67
N LYS A 143 -7.97 13.53 -19.25
CA LYS A 143 -6.59 13.80 -19.69
C LYS A 143 -5.57 13.40 -18.61
N GLY A 144 -6.02 12.86 -17.48
CA GLY A 144 -5.17 12.47 -16.35
C GLY A 144 -4.76 13.62 -15.43
N ASN A 145 -5.38 14.80 -15.52
CA ASN A 145 -5.13 15.89 -14.59
C ASN A 145 -5.94 15.70 -13.32
N ARG A 146 -5.33 15.98 -12.17
CA ARG A 146 -6.00 15.98 -10.87
C ARG A 146 -7.07 17.06 -10.82
N LEU A 147 -8.26 16.69 -10.35
CA LEU A 147 -9.39 17.60 -10.14
C LEU A 147 -9.63 17.85 -8.65
N TYR A 148 -9.77 16.77 -7.90
CA TYR A 148 -10.28 16.80 -6.53
C TYR A 148 -9.73 15.60 -5.75
N SER A 149 -9.52 15.76 -4.44
CA SER A 149 -9.17 14.63 -3.58
C SER A 149 -9.98 14.56 -2.30
N GLU A 150 -10.26 13.33 -1.89
CA GLU A 150 -10.69 12.98 -0.55
C GLU A 150 -9.45 12.51 0.24
N ASN A 151 -9.23 13.08 1.43
CA ASN A 151 -8.04 12.84 2.24
C ASN A 151 -8.41 12.22 3.58
N TYR A 152 -7.68 11.19 3.98
CA TYR A 152 -8.05 10.31 5.09
C TYR A 152 -6.93 10.16 6.10
N LYS A 153 -7.31 9.98 7.37
CA LYS A 153 -6.43 9.53 8.46
C LYS A 153 -6.83 8.14 8.93
N ARG A 154 -5.85 7.32 9.30
CA ARG A 154 -6.08 6.03 9.95
C ARG A 154 -6.62 6.24 11.37
N ILE A 155 -7.57 5.41 11.80
CA ILE A 155 -8.20 5.50 13.13
C ILE A 155 -8.08 4.23 13.98
N GLU A 156 -7.26 3.27 13.54
CA GLU A 156 -6.89 2.04 14.28
C GLU A 156 -5.38 1.78 14.26
#